data_AF-A0A4Z0JAR7-F1
#
_entry.id   AF-A0A4Z0JAR7-F1
#
_cell.length_a   1.000
_cell.length_b   1.000
_cell.length_c   1.000
_cell.angle_alpha   90.00
_cell.angle_beta   90.00
_cell.angle_gamma   90.00
#
_symmetry.space_group_name_H-M   'P 1'
#
loop_
_entity.id
_entity.type
_entity.pdbx_description
1 polymer ?
#
loop_
_entity_poly.entity_id
_entity_poly.type
_entity_poly.pdbx_seq_one_letter_code
_entity_poly.pdbx_strand_id
1 'polypeptide(L)'
;MDVDTQALQGVYKKLNELLGTEEMLKFYQEFRGTQLNLPMKLYGRDGTVAAIKKKYPQMTEKALADQYGYSQRWVKRVISEAEKQR
;
A
#
# COMPACT_ATOMS: atom_id res chain seq x y z
N MET A 1 -22.28 -12.51 14.95
CA MET A 1 -21.40 -13.40 15.75
C MET A 1 -20.94 -12.57 16.91
N ASP A 2 -21.25 -12.97 18.14
CA ASP A 2 -20.76 -12.23 19.32
C ASP A 2 -19.30 -12.63 19.52
N VAL A 3 -18.39 -11.65 19.41
CA VAL A 3 -16.95 -11.87 19.48
C VAL A 3 -16.48 -11.40 20.84
N ASP A 4 -15.94 -12.31 21.64
CA ASP A 4 -15.25 -11.94 22.87
C ASP A 4 -13.94 -11.20 22.54
N THR A 5 -14.03 -9.88 22.52
CA THR A 5 -12.91 -8.99 22.19
C THR A 5 -11.77 -9.03 23.21
N GLN A 6 -12.01 -9.50 24.44
CA GLN A 6 -10.99 -9.56 25.49
C GLN A 6 -10.06 -10.77 25.31
N ALA A 7 -10.57 -11.84 24.71
CA ALA A 7 -9.82 -13.07 24.44
C ALA A 7 -9.12 -13.09 23.06
N LEU A 8 -9.18 -12.00 22.29
CA LEU A 8 -8.53 -11.93 20.98
C LEU A 8 -6.99 -11.95 21.11
N GLN A 9 -6.34 -12.66 20.18
CA GLN A 9 -4.88 -12.55 20.00
C GLN A 9 -4.48 -11.09 19.72
N GLY A 10 -3.27 -10.70 20.13
CA GLY A 10 -2.86 -9.29 20.11
C GLY A 10 -2.98 -8.59 18.75
N VAL A 11 -2.74 -9.28 17.64
CA VAL A 11 -2.92 -8.72 16.28
C VAL A 11 -4.38 -8.43 15.98
N TYR A 12 -5.29 -9.38 16.27
CA TYR A 12 -6.73 -9.21 16.03
C TYR A 12 -7.35 -8.21 16.99
N LYS A 13 -6.85 -8.08 18.23
CA LYS A 13 -7.27 -7.02 19.15
C LYS A 13 -6.96 -5.64 18.57
N LYS A 14 -5.73 -5.43 18.09
CA LYS A 14 -5.33 -4.16 17.42
C LYS A 14 -6.16 -3.89 16.17
N LEU A 15 -6.40 -4.91 15.34
CA LEU A 15 -7.25 -4.77 14.15
C LEU A 15 -8.70 -4.43 14.53
N ASN A 16 -9.25 -5.05 15.58
CA ASN A 16 -10.58 -4.76 16.08
C ASN A 16 -10.70 -3.32 16.61
N GLU A 17 -9.70 -2.84 17.35
CA GLU A 17 -9.64 -1.45 17.84
C GLU A 17 -9.50 -0.44 16.69
N LEU A 18 -8.78 -0.80 15.62
CA LEU A 18 -8.52 0.08 14.48
C LEU A 18 -9.67 0.12 13.46
N LEU A 19 -10.24 -1.05 13.14
CA LEU A 19 -11.16 -1.23 12.00
C LEU A 19 -12.57 -1.66 12.43
N GLY A 20 -12.76 -2.03 13.69
CA GLY A 20 -14.00 -2.64 14.19
C GLY A 20 -14.09 -4.14 13.95
N THR A 21 -15.08 -4.77 14.60
CA THR A 21 -15.24 -6.23 14.63
C THR A 21 -15.50 -6.84 13.26
N GLU A 22 -16.33 -6.20 12.44
CA GLU A 22 -16.72 -6.76 11.14
C GLU A 22 -15.51 -6.86 10.19
N GLU A 23 -14.73 -5.78 10.07
CA GLU A 23 -13.56 -5.74 9.20
C GLU A 23 -12.41 -6.62 9.72
N MET A 24 -12.24 -6.69 11.05
CA MET A 24 -11.30 -7.63 11.66
C MET A 24 -11.67 -9.09 11.33
N LEU A 25 -12.96 -9.44 11.36
CA LEU A 25 -13.41 -10.79 11.01
C LEU A 25 -13.19 -11.12 9.53
N LYS A 26 -13.41 -10.17 8.61
CA LYS A 26 -13.07 -10.33 7.18
C LYS A 26 -11.57 -10.61 7.01
N PHE A 27 -10.73 -9.84 7.69
CA PHE A 27 -9.28 -10.06 7.67
C PHE A 27 -8.89 -11.44 8.23
N TYR A 28 -9.48 -11.86 9.35
CA TYR A 28 -9.24 -13.18 9.93
C TYR A 28 -9.64 -14.31 8.97
N GLN A 29 -10.80 -14.22 8.33
CA GLN A 29 -11.29 -15.23 7.38
C GLN A 29 -10.29 -15.45 6.23
N GLU A 30 -9.78 -14.35 5.65
CA GLU A 30 -8.91 -14.40 4.49
C GLU A 30 -7.45 -14.78 4.82
N PHE A 31 -6.91 -14.27 5.94
CA PHE A 31 -5.47 -14.34 6.19
C PHE A 31 -5.05 -15.29 7.32
N ARG A 32 -5.99 -15.92 8.05
CA ARG A 32 -5.64 -16.85 9.13
C ARG A 32 -4.73 -17.98 8.63
N GLY A 33 -3.72 -18.32 9.43
CA GLY A 33 -2.72 -19.35 9.08
C GLY A 33 -1.65 -18.89 8.08
N THR A 34 -1.74 -17.65 7.57
CA THR A 34 -0.74 -17.08 6.65
C THR A 34 0.23 -16.17 7.40
N GLN A 35 1.51 -16.21 7.02
CA GLN A 35 2.47 -15.20 7.47
C GLN A 35 2.42 -13.98 6.54
N LEU A 36 1.94 -12.85 7.07
CA LEU A 36 1.90 -11.59 6.35
C LEU A 36 3.13 -10.75 6.64
N ASN A 37 3.78 -10.25 5.58
CA ASN A 37 4.83 -9.25 5.68
C ASN A 37 4.32 -7.92 5.10
N LEU A 38 4.00 -6.96 5.97
CA LEU A 38 3.48 -5.66 5.58
C LEU A 38 4.65 -4.73 5.22
N PRO A 39 4.81 -4.31 3.94
CA PRO A 39 5.89 -3.42 3.55
C PRO A 39 5.76 -2.04 4.19
N MET A 40 6.90 -1.39 4.47
CA MET A 40 6.93 0.00 4.97
C MET A 40 6.35 1.02 3.98
N LYS A 41 6.38 0.71 2.68
CA LYS A 41 5.85 1.57 1.63
C LYS A 41 4.47 1.08 1.21
N LEU A 42 3.52 2.02 1.16
CA LEU A 42 2.17 1.73 0.69
C LEU A 42 2.13 1.29 -0.78
N TYR A 43 2.92 1.93 -1.65
CA TYR A 43 2.90 1.66 -3.08
C TYR A 43 4.10 0.80 -3.53
N GLY A 44 3.79 -0.32 -4.18
CA GLY A 44 4.77 -1.19 -4.82
C GLY A 44 5.41 -0.56 -6.06
N ARG A 45 6.67 -0.91 -6.33
CA ARG A 45 7.49 -0.32 -7.41
C ARG A 45 6.81 -0.39 -8.77
N ASP A 46 6.35 -1.56 -9.18
CA ASP A 46 5.86 -1.80 -10.54
C ASP A 46 4.54 -1.06 -10.78
N GLY A 47 3.64 -1.08 -9.80
CA GLY A 47 2.40 -0.31 -9.83
C GLY A 47 2.66 1.20 -9.89
N THR A 48 3.64 1.70 -9.12
CA THR A 48 4.05 3.10 -9.18
C THR A 48 4.64 3.48 -10.53
N VAL A 49 5.49 2.64 -11.14
CA VAL A 49 6.05 2.90 -12.48
C VAL A 49 4.94 3.06 -13.51
N ALA A 50 3.98 2.13 -13.54
CA ALA A 50 2.84 2.20 -14.46
C ALA A 50 2.00 3.47 -14.23
N ALA A 51 1.77 3.84 -12.97
CA ALA A 51 1.01 5.03 -12.63
C ALA A 51 1.72 6.34 -13.02
N ILE A 52 3.04 6.42 -12.84
CA ILE A 52 3.86 7.57 -13.26
C ILE A 52 3.76 7.74 -14.78
N LYS A 53 3.94 6.66 -15.56
CA LYS A 53 3.85 6.71 -17.03
C LYS A 53 2.49 7.20 -17.53
N LYS A 54 1.41 6.89 -16.80
CA LYS A 54 0.03 7.32 -17.14
C LYS A 54 -0.27 8.78 -16.78
N LYS A 55 0.30 9.28 -15.68
CA LYS A 55 -0.01 10.60 -15.11
C LYS A 55 0.98 11.69 -15.48
N TYR A 56 2.12 11.33 -16.04
CA TYR A 56 3.06 12.29 -16.59
C TYR A 56 2.70 12.61 -18.06
N PRO A 57 2.76 13.88 -18.50
CA PRO A 57 3.23 15.08 -17.79
C PRO A 57 2.12 15.85 -17.04
N GLN A 58 0.92 15.29 -16.86
CA GLN A 58 -0.19 16.01 -16.20
C GLN A 58 0.11 16.35 -14.73
N MET A 59 0.99 15.57 -14.08
CA MET A 59 1.52 15.84 -12.74
C MET A 59 3.03 16.12 -12.78
N THR A 60 3.47 17.00 -11.88
CA THR A 60 4.90 17.27 -11.70
C THR A 60 5.61 16.08 -11.02
N GLU A 61 6.92 15.95 -11.27
CA GLU A 61 7.75 14.90 -10.68
C GLU A 61 7.74 14.94 -9.14
N LYS A 62 7.69 16.15 -8.56
CA LYS A 62 7.55 16.34 -7.12
C LYS A 62 6.22 15.81 -6.61
N ALA A 63 5.11 16.17 -7.24
CA ALA A 63 3.79 15.68 -6.83
C ALA A 63 3.68 14.15 -6.94
N LEU A 64 4.29 13.55 -7.97
CA LEU A 64 4.37 12.10 -8.13
C LEU A 64 5.23 11.45 -7.04
N ALA A 65 6.39 12.03 -6.72
CA ALA A 65 7.27 11.56 -5.66
C ALA A 65 6.58 11.56 -4.28
N ASP A 66 5.93 12.69 -3.96
CA ASP A 66 5.21 12.89 -2.70
C ASP A 66 4.00 11.94 -2.61
N GLN A 67 3.23 11.78 -3.71
CA GLN A 67 2.07 10.89 -3.73
C GLN A 67 2.45 9.42 -3.53
N TYR A 68 3.52 8.95 -4.17
CA TYR A 68 3.87 7.53 -4.17
C TYR A 68 4.92 7.14 -3.11
N GLY A 69 5.48 8.10 -2.36
CA GLY A 69 6.50 7.82 -1.35
C GLY A 69 7.84 7.38 -1.95
N TYR A 70 8.20 7.93 -3.11
CA TYR A 70 9.49 7.71 -3.76
C TYR A 70 10.29 9.01 -3.84
N SER A 71 11.61 8.91 -3.99
CA SER A 71 12.42 10.12 -4.17
C SER A 71 12.16 10.73 -5.55
N GLN A 72 12.22 12.06 -5.64
CA GLN A 72 12.12 12.77 -6.92
C GLN A 72 13.17 12.27 -7.93
N ARG A 73 14.38 11.94 -7.46
CA ARG A 73 15.43 11.34 -8.29
C ARG A 73 15.00 10.04 -8.95
N TRP A 74 14.28 9.18 -8.22
CA TRP A 74 13.77 7.93 -8.77
C TRP A 74 12.64 8.17 -9.77
N VAL A 75 11.71 9.08 -9.47
CA VAL A 75 10.63 9.46 -10.39
C VAL A 75 11.17 10.02 -11.71
N LYS A 76 12.14 10.94 -11.64
CA LYS A 76 12.87 11.46 -12.82
C LYS A 76 13.45 10.33 -13.66
N ARG A 77 14.10 9.36 -13.02
CA ARG A 77 14.68 8.20 -13.70
C ARG A 77 13.60 7.40 -14.44
N VAL A 78 12.48 7.09 -13.78
CA VAL A 78 11.35 6.36 -14.38
C VAL A 78 10.79 7.08 -15.60
N ILE A 79 10.63 8.41 -15.54
CA ILE A 79 10.16 9.22 -16.66
C ILE A 79 11.15 9.16 -17.82
N SER A 80 12.44 9.37 -17.55
CA SER A 80 13.48 9.32 -18.60
C SER A 80 13.62 7.94 -19.25
N GLU A 81 13.43 6.87 -18.49
CA GLU A 81 13.43 5.50 -19.01
C GLU A 81 12.18 5.24 -19.87
N ALA A 82 11.04 5.84 -19.54
CA ALA A 82 9.83 5.73 -20.33
C ALA A 82 9.93 6.48 -21.67
N GLU A 83 10.60 7.64 -21.68
CA GLU A 83 10.82 8.42 -22.91
C GLU A 83 11.79 7.74 -23.87
N LYS A 84 12.82 7.05 -23.37
CA LYS A 84 13.77 6.28 -24.21
C LYS A 84 13.17 5.04 -24.86
N GLN A 85 12.02 4.57 -24.38
CA GLN A 85 11.30 3.40 -24.91
C GLN A 85 10.25 3.78 -25.95
N ARG A 86 10.08 5.08 -26.24
CA ARG A 86 9.26 5.60 -27.34
C ARG A 86 10.11 5.83 -28.58
#